data_AF-A0A840ZH38-F1
#
_entry.id   AF-A0A840ZH38-F1
#
_cell.length_a   1.000
_cell.length_b   1.000
_cell.length_c   1.000
_cell.angle_alpha   90.00
_cell.angle_beta   90.00
_cell.angle_gamma   90.00
#
_symmetry.space_group_name_H-M   'P 1'
#
loop_
_entity.id
_entity.type
_entity.pdbx_description
1 polymer ?
#
loop_
_entity_poly.entity_id
_entity_poly.type
_entity_poly.pdbx_seq_one_letter_code
_entity_poly.pdbx_strand_id
1 'polypeptide(L)'
;MDNTTGSLSIWPILFVAVGASVIGWAVAKRKKLDQRSWALGCFFFPPVLIALLIVRRRQRAGDTEAFRERWASLASYDPEIKSAVDRMTALGPEAVEQFRLAYADVQSKESIPFIVADIERRWALGDRFDGSRRWSEQLTELRRQGRITDGEYAGLKGRLDEPSQSRGRWVSWWWTLPALLIAAFVFWPRIPGEFPSCTSHTSRELVRQVVENGPNSKLTNIELLDLHEIEERASDPKVPERYCSGTLTLNSGERFILWRLHQRNNNVFVEVSGL
;
A
#
# COMPACT_ATOMS: atom_id res chain seq x y z
N MET A 1 22.85 -3.20 32.55
CA MET A 1 21.98 -4.07 31.72
C MET A 1 21.06 -3.15 30.97
N ASP A 2 21.30 -3.03 29.68
CA ASP A 2 20.79 -1.96 28.84
C ASP A 2 19.29 -2.11 28.58
N ASN A 3 18.54 -1.06 28.94
CA ASN A 3 17.12 -0.92 28.61
C ASN A 3 17.01 -0.40 27.18
N THR A 4 17.14 -1.30 26.20
CA THR A 4 16.84 -1.06 24.78
C THR A 4 15.74 -2.02 24.34
N THR A 5 14.56 -1.90 24.96
CA THR A 5 13.38 -2.70 24.62
C THR A 5 12.32 -1.84 23.93
N GLY A 6 12.20 -2.04 22.62
CA GLY A 6 10.89 -2.32 22.03
C GLY A 6 9.96 -1.15 21.70
N SER A 7 10.44 0.09 21.51
CA SER A 7 9.63 1.01 20.71
C SER A 7 9.52 0.39 19.31
N LEU A 8 8.34 -0.09 18.92
CA LEU A 8 8.04 -0.51 17.55
C LEU A 8 8.44 0.67 16.67
N SER A 9 9.64 0.53 16.09
CA SER A 9 10.38 1.64 15.55
C SER A 9 9.51 2.24 14.46
N ILE A 10 9.23 3.55 14.52
CA ILE A 10 8.43 4.22 13.48
C ILE A 10 9.18 4.12 12.14
N TRP A 11 10.50 3.92 12.19
CA TRP A 11 11.40 3.82 11.07
C TRP A 11 11.01 2.77 10.01
N PRO A 12 10.76 1.48 10.30
CA PRO A 12 10.29 0.51 9.29
C PRO A 12 9.01 0.95 8.58
N ILE A 13 8.03 1.52 9.29
CA ILE A 13 6.78 2.01 8.67
C ILE A 13 7.08 3.21 7.76
N LEU A 14 7.98 4.09 8.21
CA LEU A 14 8.42 5.27 7.45
C LEU A 14 9.22 4.85 6.21
N PHE A 15 10.08 3.84 6.31
CA PHE A 15 10.80 3.25 5.17
C PHE A 15 9.87 2.59 4.17
N VAL A 16 8.85 1.86 4.62
CA VAL A 16 7.83 1.26 3.73
C VAL A 16 7.00 2.35 3.05
N ALA A 17 6.58 3.39 3.77
CA ALA A 17 5.80 4.49 3.21
C ALA A 17 6.61 5.32 2.20
N VAL A 18 7.87 5.62 2.52
CA VAL A 18 8.80 6.33 1.62
C VAL A 18 9.13 5.45 0.41
N GLY A 19 9.40 4.15 0.62
CA GLY A 19 9.65 3.19 -0.45
C GLY A 19 8.48 3.07 -1.42
N ALA A 20 7.25 2.93 -0.89
CA ALA A 20 6.04 2.89 -1.70
C ALA A 20 5.83 4.20 -2.48
N SER A 21 6.15 5.35 -1.89
CA SER A 21 6.06 6.66 -2.54
C SER A 21 7.08 6.81 -3.67
N VAL A 22 8.32 6.36 -3.47
CA VAL A 22 9.38 6.37 -4.49
C VAL A 22 9.05 5.41 -5.63
N ILE A 23 8.56 4.21 -5.33
CA ILE A 23 8.12 3.23 -6.34
C ILE A 23 6.94 3.80 -7.13
N GLY A 24 5.94 4.38 -6.46
CA GLY A 24 4.80 5.03 -7.10
C GLY A 24 5.23 6.16 -8.03
N TRP A 25 6.16 7.01 -7.59
CA TRP A 25 6.72 8.09 -8.41
C TRP A 25 7.52 7.58 -9.62
N ALA A 26 8.35 6.56 -9.44
CA ALA A 26 9.12 5.94 -10.53
C ALA A 26 8.20 5.28 -11.58
N VAL A 27 7.11 4.66 -11.14
CA VAL A 27 6.09 4.08 -12.02
C VAL A 27 5.31 5.16 -12.76
N ALA A 28 4.92 6.24 -12.08
CA ALA A 28 4.23 7.38 -12.69
C ALA A 28 5.10 8.07 -13.76
N LYS A 29 6.39 8.25 -13.48
CA LYS A 29 7.36 8.85 -14.42
C LYS A 29 7.56 7.97 -15.66
N ARG A 30 7.61 6.63 -15.50
CA ARG A 30 7.71 5.69 -16.63
C ARG A 30 6.45 5.65 -17.49
N LYS A 31 5.27 5.92 -16.92
CA LYS A 31 3.98 5.84 -17.62
C LYS A 31 3.45 7.19 -18.14
N LYS A 32 4.24 8.27 -18.07
CA LYS A 32 3.82 9.65 -18.43
C LYS A 32 2.46 10.05 -17.80
N LEU A 33 2.16 9.53 -16.61
CA LEU A 33 0.99 9.95 -15.84
C LEU A 33 1.23 11.36 -15.30
N ASP A 34 0.17 12.14 -15.17
CA ASP A 34 0.24 13.54 -14.77
C ASP A 34 1.07 13.71 -13.48
N GLN A 35 2.23 14.36 -13.66
CA GLN A 35 3.31 14.37 -12.68
C GLN A 35 2.91 15.16 -11.42
N ARG A 36 2.02 16.16 -11.57
CA ARG A 36 1.60 17.04 -10.47
C ARG A 36 0.62 16.34 -9.53
N SER A 37 -0.35 15.61 -10.06
CA SER A 37 -1.34 14.88 -9.25
C SER A 37 -0.73 13.70 -8.50
N TRP A 38 0.23 12.99 -9.10
CA TRP A 38 0.96 11.91 -8.42
C TRP A 38 1.98 12.41 -7.39
N ALA A 39 2.65 13.54 -7.65
CA ALA A 39 3.53 14.15 -6.66
C ALA A 39 2.78 14.56 -5.39
N LEU A 40 1.57 15.13 -5.53
CA LEU A 40 0.68 15.44 -4.41
C LEU A 40 0.27 14.16 -3.66
N GLY A 41 -0.15 13.12 -4.38
CA GLY A 41 -0.50 11.83 -3.77
C GLY A 41 0.64 11.23 -2.94
N CYS A 42 1.86 11.19 -3.46
CA CYS A 42 3.04 10.69 -2.76
C CYS A 42 3.45 11.57 -1.56
N PHE A 43 3.20 12.89 -1.60
CA PHE A 43 3.55 13.81 -0.51
C PHE A 43 2.56 13.74 0.65
N PHE A 44 1.28 13.54 0.38
CA PHE A 44 0.23 13.50 1.41
C PHE A 44 -0.04 12.10 1.98
N PHE A 45 0.39 11.03 1.30
CA PHE A 45 0.18 9.66 1.76
C PHE A 45 0.88 9.34 3.11
N PRO A 46 2.16 9.69 3.33
CA PRO A 46 2.83 9.47 4.61
C PRO A 46 2.19 10.19 5.81
N PRO A 47 1.89 11.51 5.77
CA PRO A 47 1.29 12.19 6.91
C PRO A 47 -0.14 11.72 7.20
N VAL A 48 -0.92 11.28 6.19
CA VAL A 48 -2.26 10.70 6.42
C VAL A 48 -2.15 9.33 7.11
N LEU A 49 -1.21 8.48 6.71
CA LEU A 49 -0.95 7.22 7.39
C LEU A 49 -0.51 7.44 8.85
N ILE A 50 0.35 8.42 9.09
CA ILE A 50 0.80 8.77 10.44
C ILE A 50 -0.38 9.29 11.28
N ALA A 51 -1.22 10.17 10.73
CA ALA A 51 -2.41 10.67 11.43
C ALA A 51 -3.40 9.55 11.77
N LEU A 52 -3.64 8.60 10.85
CA LEU A 52 -4.50 7.43 11.10
C LEU A 52 -3.91 6.51 12.17
N LEU A 53 -2.59 6.33 12.21
CA LEU A 53 -1.92 5.55 13.26
C LEU A 53 -2.03 6.22 14.63
N ILE A 54 -1.94 7.55 14.71
CA ILE A 54 -2.08 8.31 15.95
C ILE A 54 -3.53 8.30 16.44
N VAL A 55 -4.51 8.48 15.55
CA VAL A 55 -5.95 8.46 15.91
C VAL A 55 -6.37 7.08 16.43
N ARG A 56 -5.82 6.00 15.88
CA ARG A 56 -6.06 4.63 16.38
C ARG A 56 -5.35 4.34 17.72
N ARG A 57 -4.34 5.14 18.08
CA ARG A 57 -3.52 5.01 19.30
C ARG A 57 -4.01 5.80 20.51
N ARG A 58 -5.26 6.28 20.53
CA ARG A 58 -5.91 6.59 21.83
C ARG A 58 -6.20 5.29 22.59
N GLN A 59 -5.13 4.62 23.02
CA GLN A 59 -5.16 3.53 24.00
C GLN A 59 -5.71 4.10 25.31
N ARG A 60 -6.65 3.39 25.95
CA ARG A 60 -7.08 3.73 27.31
C ARG A 60 -5.84 3.76 28.21
N ALA A 61 -5.79 4.74 29.14
CA ALA A 61 -4.61 5.02 29.94
C ALA A 61 -4.05 3.79 30.69
N GLY A 62 -4.89 2.79 30.98
CA GLY A 62 -4.50 1.53 31.60
C GLY A 62 -3.97 0.42 30.67
N ASP A 63 -4.34 0.40 29.38
CA ASP A 63 -4.08 -0.73 28.46
C ASP A 63 -2.73 -0.62 27.73
N THR A 64 -1.65 -0.58 28.52
CA THR A 64 -0.26 -0.56 28.02
C THR A 64 0.23 -1.95 27.61
N GLU A 65 1.21 -2.03 26.72
CA GLU A 65 1.87 -3.30 26.35
C GLU A 65 2.45 -4.02 27.58
N ALA A 66 3.09 -3.26 28.47
CA ALA A 66 3.62 -3.78 29.74
C ALA A 66 2.53 -4.39 30.64
N PHE A 67 1.33 -3.81 30.66
CA PHE A 67 0.20 -4.39 31.40
C PHE A 67 -0.29 -5.68 30.75
N ARG A 68 -0.36 -5.78 29.42
CA ARG A 68 -0.78 -7.00 28.72
C ARG A 68 0.15 -8.18 28.98
N GLU A 69 1.44 -7.93 29.00
CA GLU A 69 2.44 -8.96 29.33
C GLU A 69 2.30 -9.44 30.79
N ARG A 70 2.04 -8.51 31.72
CA ARG A 70 1.79 -8.83 33.14
C ARG A 70 0.42 -9.44 33.38
N TRP A 71 -0.57 -9.18 32.53
CA TRP A 71 -1.93 -9.67 32.71
C TRP A 71 -1.97 -11.20 32.71
N ALA A 72 -1.23 -11.84 31.80
CA ALA A 72 -1.17 -13.30 31.73
C ALA A 72 -0.63 -13.92 33.04
N SER A 73 0.36 -13.29 33.67
CA SER A 73 0.88 -13.76 34.96
C SER A 73 -0.08 -13.44 36.11
N LEU A 74 -0.68 -12.25 36.14
CA LEU A 74 -1.68 -11.88 37.14
C LEU A 74 -2.90 -12.80 37.11
N ALA A 75 -3.46 -13.06 35.92
CA ALA A 75 -4.60 -13.96 35.76
C ALA A 75 -4.29 -15.42 36.11
N SER A 76 -3.01 -15.82 36.05
CA SER A 76 -2.59 -17.20 36.35
C SER A 76 -2.22 -17.42 37.82
N TYR A 77 -1.59 -16.43 38.46
CA TYR A 77 -0.95 -16.59 39.77
C TYR A 77 -1.62 -15.81 40.91
N ASP A 78 -2.39 -14.75 40.61
CA ASP A 78 -3.12 -14.03 41.64
C ASP A 78 -4.47 -14.72 41.91
N PRO A 79 -4.74 -15.22 43.12
CA PRO A 79 -5.94 -16.01 43.40
C PRO A 79 -7.23 -15.21 43.23
N GLU A 80 -7.22 -13.90 43.53
CA GLU A 80 -8.40 -13.05 43.43
C GLU A 80 -8.71 -12.74 41.97
N ILE A 81 -7.68 -12.39 41.18
CA ILE A 81 -7.84 -12.12 39.75
C ILE A 81 -8.22 -13.39 39.01
N LYS A 82 -7.59 -14.52 39.33
CA LYS A 82 -7.91 -15.82 38.73
C LYS A 82 -9.36 -16.21 38.98
N SER A 83 -9.84 -16.13 40.23
CA SER A 83 -11.22 -16.46 40.56
C SER A 83 -12.23 -15.55 39.85
N ALA A 84 -11.91 -14.26 39.70
CA ALA A 84 -12.70 -13.31 38.93
C ALA A 84 -12.71 -13.67 37.43
N VAL A 85 -11.55 -13.98 36.84
CA VAL A 85 -11.43 -14.42 35.43
C VAL A 85 -12.20 -15.70 35.18
N ASP A 86 -12.13 -16.68 36.07
CA ASP A 86 -12.89 -17.94 35.97
C ASP A 86 -14.41 -17.66 35.96
N ARG A 87 -14.87 -16.75 36.82
CA ARG A 87 -16.26 -16.27 36.85
C ARG A 87 -16.66 -15.59 35.54
N MET A 88 -15.81 -14.71 35.00
CA MET A 88 -16.07 -14.01 33.75
C MET A 88 -16.03 -14.95 32.53
N THR A 89 -15.20 -15.99 32.59
CA THR A 89 -15.09 -17.00 31.52
C THR A 89 -16.42 -17.74 31.33
N ALA A 90 -17.19 -17.96 32.40
CA ALA A 90 -18.54 -18.52 32.31
C ALA A 90 -19.53 -17.64 31.53
N LEU A 91 -19.29 -16.32 31.48
CA LEU A 91 -20.08 -15.37 30.68
C LEU A 91 -19.57 -15.30 29.24
N GLY A 92 -18.28 -15.52 29.02
CA GLY A 92 -17.67 -15.64 27.69
C GLY A 92 -16.41 -14.77 27.52
N PRO A 93 -15.72 -14.89 26.37
CA PRO A 93 -14.43 -14.23 26.15
C PRO A 93 -14.51 -12.70 26.18
N GLU A 94 -15.64 -12.13 25.75
CA GLU A 94 -15.85 -10.68 25.76
C GLU A 94 -15.97 -10.12 27.19
N ALA A 95 -16.55 -10.89 28.12
CA ALA A 95 -16.64 -10.49 29.52
C ALA A 95 -15.26 -10.50 30.22
N VAL A 96 -14.41 -11.48 29.88
CA VAL A 96 -13.01 -11.54 30.35
C VAL A 96 -12.23 -10.33 29.84
N GLU A 97 -12.44 -9.92 28.59
CA GLU A 97 -11.78 -8.75 28.03
C GLU A 97 -12.28 -7.44 28.67
N GLN A 98 -13.58 -7.30 28.96
CA GLN A 98 -14.07 -6.15 29.71
C GLN A 98 -13.50 -6.09 31.13
N PHE A 99 -13.38 -7.24 31.79
CA PHE A 99 -12.76 -7.33 33.11
C PHE A 99 -11.28 -6.89 33.06
N ARG A 100 -10.52 -7.39 32.07
CA ARG A 100 -9.14 -6.97 31.83
C ARG A 100 -9.03 -5.46 31.64
N LEU A 101 -9.89 -4.88 30.81
CA LEU A 101 -9.88 -3.45 30.50
C LEU A 101 -10.26 -2.59 31.71
N ALA A 102 -11.31 -2.96 32.44
CA ALA A 102 -11.74 -2.24 33.65
C ALA A 102 -10.68 -2.34 34.76
N TYR A 103 -10.05 -3.50 34.93
CA TYR A 103 -8.95 -3.66 35.87
C TYR A 103 -7.70 -2.89 35.42
N ALA A 104 -7.43 -2.79 34.12
CA ALA A 104 -6.32 -1.99 33.61
C ALA A 104 -6.46 -0.50 33.98
N ASP A 105 -7.69 0.01 34.03
CA ASP A 105 -7.98 1.41 34.34
C ASP A 105 -7.84 1.72 35.86
N VAL A 106 -8.09 0.75 36.75
CA VAL A 106 -8.09 0.96 38.22
C VAL A 106 -6.85 0.38 38.90
N GLN A 107 -6.35 -0.76 38.43
CA GLN A 107 -5.17 -1.50 38.91
C GLN A 107 -5.13 -1.75 40.43
N SER A 108 -6.31 -1.86 41.05
CA SER A 108 -6.46 -2.13 42.49
C SER A 108 -7.25 -3.41 42.73
N LYS A 109 -6.77 -4.26 43.65
CA LYS A 109 -7.43 -5.51 44.04
C LYS A 109 -8.80 -5.28 44.68
N GLU A 110 -8.93 -4.21 45.46
CA GLU A 110 -10.18 -3.84 46.12
C GLU A 110 -11.30 -3.53 45.12
N SER A 111 -10.94 -3.19 43.86
CA SER A 111 -11.91 -2.91 42.80
C SER A 111 -12.47 -4.15 42.12
N ILE A 112 -11.81 -5.31 42.25
CA ILE A 112 -12.20 -6.58 41.61
C ILE A 112 -13.69 -6.92 41.87
N PRO A 113 -14.20 -6.94 43.11
CA PRO A 113 -15.60 -7.29 43.35
C PRO A 113 -16.58 -6.29 42.70
N PHE A 114 -16.22 -5.01 42.65
CA PHE A 114 -17.06 -3.98 42.03
C PHE A 114 -17.08 -4.09 40.50
N ILE A 115 -15.92 -4.39 39.89
CA ILE A 115 -15.82 -4.60 38.45
C ILE A 115 -16.61 -5.85 38.04
N VAL A 116 -16.44 -6.95 38.77
CA VAL A 116 -17.18 -8.20 38.52
C VAL A 116 -18.69 -7.97 38.63
N ALA A 117 -19.14 -7.30 39.70
CA ALA A 117 -20.56 -7.00 39.90
C ALA A 117 -21.13 -6.10 38.79
N ASP A 118 -20.38 -5.10 38.29
CA ASP A 118 -20.81 -4.28 37.16
C ASP A 118 -20.97 -5.10 35.88
N ILE A 119 -20.00 -5.95 35.56
CA ILE A 119 -20.03 -6.80 34.37
C ILE A 119 -21.19 -7.79 34.45
N GLU A 120 -21.39 -8.47 35.58
CA GLU A 120 -22.52 -9.38 35.79
C GLU A 120 -23.87 -8.67 35.68
N ARG A 121 -23.99 -7.47 36.27
CA ARG A 121 -25.20 -6.66 36.15
C ARG A 121 -25.49 -6.28 34.70
N ARG A 122 -24.48 -5.85 33.94
CA ARG A 122 -24.65 -5.47 32.53
C ARG A 122 -24.99 -6.66 31.65
N TRP A 123 -24.37 -7.81 31.93
CA TRP A 123 -24.70 -9.08 31.29
C TRP A 123 -26.14 -9.51 31.55
N ALA A 124 -26.63 -9.40 32.80
CA ALA A 124 -28.01 -9.68 33.16
C ALA A 124 -29.00 -8.74 32.45
N LEU A 125 -28.59 -7.50 32.15
CA LEU A 125 -29.34 -6.55 31.32
C LEU A 125 -29.25 -6.84 29.80
N GLY A 126 -28.61 -7.95 29.40
CA GLY A 126 -28.47 -8.38 28.02
C GLY A 126 -27.29 -7.75 27.26
N ASP A 127 -26.38 -7.04 27.93
CA ASP A 127 -25.15 -6.55 27.29
C ASP A 127 -24.19 -7.71 27.04
N ARG A 128 -23.89 -7.98 25.77
CA ARG A 128 -22.93 -9.02 25.36
C ARG A 128 -21.52 -8.49 25.15
N PHE A 129 -21.31 -7.19 25.36
CA PHE A 129 -20.03 -6.50 25.21
C PHE A 129 -19.40 -6.56 23.81
N ASP A 130 -20.17 -6.98 22.81
CA ASP A 130 -19.82 -7.01 21.39
C ASP A 130 -20.04 -5.64 20.69
N GLY A 131 -20.50 -4.64 21.44
CA GLY A 131 -20.81 -3.30 20.95
C GLY A 131 -22.20 -3.15 20.34
N SER A 132 -22.97 -4.24 20.20
CA SER A 132 -24.34 -4.24 19.65
C SER A 132 -25.27 -3.31 20.42
N ARG A 133 -25.19 -3.31 21.76
CA ARG A 133 -25.98 -2.45 22.64
C ARG A 133 -25.70 -0.97 22.43
N ARG A 134 -24.43 -0.57 22.33
CA ARG A 134 -24.07 0.83 22.04
C ARG A 134 -24.59 1.26 20.68
N TRP A 135 -24.51 0.37 19.69
CA TRP A 135 -25.01 0.62 18.34
C TRP A 135 -26.54 0.71 18.32
N SER A 136 -27.25 -0.12 19.09
CA SER A 136 -28.71 -0.08 19.18
C SER A 136 -29.22 1.17 19.91
N GLU A 137 -28.52 1.64 20.94
CA GLU A 137 -28.78 2.92 21.61
C GLU A 137 -28.57 4.10 20.64
N GLN A 138 -27.48 4.09 19.86
CA GLN A 138 -27.23 5.11 18.82
C GLN A 138 -28.29 5.11 17.72
N LEU A 139 -28.73 3.95 17.25
CA LEU A 139 -29.82 3.86 16.27
C LEU A 139 -31.14 4.40 16.85
N THR A 140 -31.39 4.14 18.13
CA THR A 140 -32.61 4.65 18.80
C THR A 140 -32.56 6.17 18.93
N GLU A 141 -31.39 6.73 19.22
CA GLU A 141 -31.18 8.18 19.26
C GLU A 141 -31.28 8.81 17.85
N LEU A 142 -30.71 8.19 16.82
CA LEU A 142 -30.86 8.65 15.44
C LEU A 142 -32.32 8.65 14.97
N ARG A 143 -33.10 7.64 15.38
CA ARG A 143 -34.54 7.59 15.14
C ARG A 143 -35.26 8.72 15.87
N ARG A 144 -34.92 8.95 17.13
CA ARG A 144 -35.49 10.04 17.94
C ARG A 144 -35.19 11.43 17.35
N GLN A 145 -34.02 11.59 16.74
CA GLN A 145 -33.61 12.81 16.04
C GLN A 145 -34.21 12.94 14.63
N GLY A 146 -35.01 11.97 14.18
CA GLY A 146 -35.63 11.97 12.84
C GLY A 146 -34.63 11.80 11.69
N ARG A 147 -33.40 11.35 11.98
CA ARG A 147 -32.35 11.18 10.96
C ARG A 147 -32.45 9.88 10.18
N ILE A 148 -33.22 8.92 10.69
CA ILE A 148 -33.49 7.64 10.04
C ILE A 148 -34.99 7.35 10.10
N THR A 149 -35.51 6.71 9.07
CA THR A 149 -36.92 6.32 8.99
C THR A 149 -37.20 5.06 9.81
N ASP A 150 -38.47 4.83 10.16
CA ASP A 150 -38.89 3.64 10.92
C ASP A 150 -38.56 2.32 10.19
N GLY A 151 -38.62 2.32 8.86
CA GLY A 151 -38.26 1.17 8.03
C GLY A 151 -36.75 0.87 8.06
N GLU A 152 -35.92 1.92 7.99
CA GLU A 152 -34.46 1.78 8.11
C GLU A 152 -34.05 1.34 9.51
N TYR A 153 -34.70 1.87 10.56
CA TYR A 153 -34.46 1.45 11.94
C TYR A 153 -34.76 -0.04 12.14
N ALA A 154 -35.91 -0.53 11.65
CA ALA A 154 -36.28 -1.94 11.76
C ALA A 154 -35.30 -2.86 11.02
N GLY A 155 -34.87 -2.46 9.81
CA GLY A 155 -33.88 -3.22 9.04
C GLY A 155 -32.49 -3.25 9.69
N LEU A 156 -32.03 -2.13 10.25
CA LEU A 156 -30.74 -2.05 10.93
C LEU A 156 -30.75 -2.78 12.28
N LYS A 157 -31.87 -2.73 13.01
CA LYS A 157 -32.04 -3.47 14.27
C LYS A 157 -32.08 -4.98 14.05
N GLY A 158 -32.76 -5.46 12.99
CA GLY A 158 -32.77 -6.87 12.64
C GLY A 158 -31.38 -7.44 12.34
N ARG A 159 -30.51 -6.67 11.68
CA ARG A 159 -29.12 -7.06 11.39
C ARG A 159 -28.20 -7.06 12.61
N LEU A 160 -28.55 -6.30 13.66
CA LEU A 160 -27.83 -6.27 14.92
C LEU A 160 -28.16 -7.50 15.78
N ASP A 161 -29.39 -8.00 15.70
CA ASP A 161 -29.85 -9.17 16.43
C ASP A 161 -29.43 -10.50 15.76
N GLU A 162 -28.96 -10.47 14.50
CA GLU A 162 -28.38 -11.63 13.84
C GLU A 162 -27.01 -11.99 14.45
N PRO A 163 -26.78 -13.26 14.85
CA PRO A 163 -25.51 -13.69 15.44
C PRO A 163 -24.36 -13.43 14.47
N SER A 164 -23.40 -12.61 14.90
CA SER A 164 -22.31 -12.12 14.06
C SER A 164 -21.39 -13.26 13.58
N GLN A 165 -21.73 -13.87 12.45
CA GLN A 165 -20.96 -14.94 11.82
C GLN A 165 -19.74 -14.43 11.02
N SER A 166 -19.43 -13.12 11.08
CA SER A 166 -18.56 -12.44 10.10
C SER A 166 -17.10 -12.24 10.51
N ARG A 167 -16.70 -12.51 11.77
CA ARG A 167 -15.31 -12.28 12.22
C ARG A 167 -14.27 -13.11 11.44
N GLY A 168 -14.63 -14.28 10.90
CA GLY A 168 -13.72 -15.09 10.07
C GLY A 168 -13.51 -14.58 8.64
N ARG A 169 -14.44 -13.76 8.10
CA ARG A 169 -14.39 -13.32 6.70
C ARG A 169 -13.55 -12.03 6.50
N TRP A 170 -13.40 -11.23 7.56
CA TRP A 170 -12.72 -9.94 7.49
C TRP A 170 -11.18 -10.07 7.45
N VAL A 171 -10.62 -11.08 8.13
CA VAL A 171 -9.17 -11.37 8.07
C VAL A 171 -8.76 -11.86 6.68
N SER A 172 -9.63 -12.59 5.97
CA SER A 172 -9.39 -13.03 4.60
C SER A 172 -9.41 -11.87 3.59
N TRP A 173 -10.31 -10.89 3.76
CA TRP A 173 -10.47 -9.80 2.81
C TRP A 173 -9.27 -8.83 2.78
N TRP A 174 -8.62 -8.61 3.92
CA TRP A 174 -7.48 -7.69 4.02
C TRP A 174 -6.25 -8.14 3.20
N TRP A 175 -6.06 -9.44 2.94
CA TRP A 175 -4.98 -9.94 2.08
C TRP A 175 -5.39 -10.05 0.61
N THR A 176 -6.68 -10.21 0.32
CA THR A 176 -7.16 -10.32 -1.07
C THR A 176 -7.05 -9.02 -1.86
N LEU A 177 -7.19 -7.85 -1.23
CA LEU A 177 -7.03 -6.54 -1.88
C LEU A 177 -5.58 -6.29 -2.36
N PRO A 178 -4.55 -6.48 -1.51
CA PRO A 178 -3.16 -6.44 -1.95
C PRO A 178 -2.84 -7.50 -3.01
N ALA A 179 -3.32 -8.74 -2.84
CA ALA A 179 -3.07 -9.82 -3.78
C ALA A 179 -3.70 -9.56 -5.17
N LEU A 180 -4.91 -8.99 -5.23
CA LEU A 180 -5.55 -8.58 -6.47
C LEU A 180 -4.84 -7.41 -7.13
N LEU A 181 -4.31 -6.45 -6.37
CA LEU A 181 -3.50 -5.36 -6.92
C LEU A 181 -2.17 -5.88 -7.49
N ILE A 182 -1.52 -6.83 -6.82
CA ILE A 182 -0.31 -7.50 -7.32
C ILE A 182 -0.63 -8.34 -8.56
N ALA A 183 -1.73 -9.11 -8.55
CA ALA A 183 -2.16 -9.88 -9.70
C ALA A 183 -2.50 -8.97 -10.89
N ALA A 184 -3.23 -7.87 -10.67
CA ALA A 184 -3.49 -6.88 -11.69
C ALA A 184 -2.19 -6.22 -12.17
N PHE A 185 -1.19 -5.99 -11.31
CA PHE A 185 0.10 -5.44 -11.71
C PHE A 185 0.95 -6.43 -12.55
N VAL A 186 0.91 -7.72 -12.20
CA VAL A 186 1.63 -8.79 -12.91
C VAL A 186 0.96 -9.16 -14.22
N PHE A 187 -0.38 -9.17 -14.26
CA PHE A 187 -1.18 -9.49 -15.43
C PHE A 187 -1.67 -8.27 -16.23
N TRP A 188 -1.29 -7.04 -15.84
CA TRP A 188 -1.60 -5.89 -16.67
C TRP A 188 -0.89 -6.07 -18.01
N PRO A 189 -1.62 -6.02 -19.15
CA PRO A 189 -0.99 -6.12 -20.45
C PRO A 189 0.11 -5.06 -20.53
N ARG A 190 1.36 -5.53 -20.72
CA ARG A 190 2.47 -4.66 -21.14
C ARG A 190 2.02 -4.05 -22.45
N ILE A 191 1.53 -2.82 -22.40
CA ILE A 191 1.29 -2.02 -23.60
C ILE A 191 2.63 -2.05 -24.34
N PRO A 192 2.67 -2.57 -25.58
CA PRO A 192 3.90 -2.61 -26.35
C PRO A 192 4.46 -1.19 -26.35
N GLY A 193 5.71 -1.04 -25.90
CA GLY A 193 6.36 0.26 -25.87
C GLY A 193 6.24 0.89 -27.24
N GLU A 194 5.78 2.14 -27.26
CA GLU A 194 5.68 2.94 -28.47
C GLU A 194 7.01 2.87 -29.22
N PHE A 195 6.98 2.43 -30.49
CA PHE A 195 8.18 2.24 -31.29
C PHE A 195 8.96 3.56 -31.38
N PRO A 196 10.28 3.59 -31.11
CA PRO A 196 11.04 4.84 -30.97
C PRO A 196 11.05 5.66 -32.27
N SER A 197 10.87 6.97 -32.17
CA SER A 197 10.94 7.89 -33.32
C SER A 197 12.39 8.07 -33.78
N CYS A 198 12.59 8.44 -35.05
CA CYS A 198 13.92 8.72 -35.61
C CYS A 198 14.67 9.81 -34.81
N THR A 199 13.95 10.77 -34.25
CA THR A 199 14.47 11.89 -33.45
C THR A 199 14.65 11.58 -31.96
N SER A 200 14.25 10.39 -31.50
CA SER A 200 14.34 10.02 -30.08
C SER A 200 15.79 9.95 -29.60
N HIS A 201 16.03 10.28 -28.33
CA HIS A 201 17.37 10.12 -27.73
C HIS A 201 17.85 8.66 -27.80
N THR A 202 16.92 7.70 -27.73
CA THR A 202 17.20 6.27 -27.83
C THR A 202 17.69 5.84 -29.21
N SER A 203 17.14 6.38 -30.31
CA SER A 203 17.61 6.04 -31.66
C SER A 203 19.00 6.63 -31.93
N ARG A 204 19.25 7.87 -31.48
CA ARG A 204 20.55 8.54 -31.62
C ARG A 204 21.66 7.78 -30.91
N GLU A 205 21.41 7.31 -29.70
CA GLU A 205 22.38 6.53 -28.91
C GLU A 205 22.68 5.18 -29.56
N LEU A 206 21.66 4.51 -30.11
CA LEU A 206 21.86 3.25 -30.83
C LEU A 206 22.68 3.44 -32.12
N VAL A 207 22.42 4.51 -32.88
CA VAL A 207 23.22 4.86 -34.07
C VAL A 207 24.66 5.16 -33.66
N ARG A 208 24.86 5.97 -32.60
CA ARG A 208 26.18 6.26 -32.04
C ARG A 208 26.94 4.98 -31.70
N GLN A 209 26.28 4.08 -30.98
CA GLN A 209 26.89 2.82 -30.56
C GLN A 209 27.29 1.94 -31.76
N VAL A 210 26.49 1.91 -32.83
CA VAL A 210 26.78 1.16 -34.06
C VAL A 210 27.92 1.80 -34.87
N VAL A 211 28.01 3.13 -34.92
CA VAL A 211 29.09 3.86 -35.62
C VAL A 211 30.43 3.69 -34.88
N GLU A 212 30.43 3.90 -33.56
CA GLU A 212 31.65 3.86 -32.73
C GLU A 212 32.16 2.43 -32.49
N ASN A 213 31.27 1.42 -32.39
CA ASN A 213 31.65 0.02 -32.16
C ASN A 213 31.54 -0.87 -33.40
N GLY A 214 31.25 -0.28 -34.56
CA GLY A 214 31.07 -0.99 -35.82
C GLY A 214 32.37 -1.61 -36.36
N PRO A 215 32.28 -2.54 -37.31
CA PRO A 215 33.45 -3.21 -37.90
C PRO A 215 34.45 -2.23 -38.54
N ASN A 216 33.99 -1.05 -38.99
CA ASN A 216 34.82 -0.02 -39.60
C ASN A 216 35.52 0.90 -38.59
N SER A 217 35.08 0.96 -37.32
CA SER A 217 35.64 1.89 -36.33
C SER A 217 37.08 1.54 -35.96
N LYS A 218 37.43 0.25 -35.94
CA LYS A 218 38.79 -0.25 -35.70
C LYS A 218 39.80 0.13 -36.77
N LEU A 219 39.35 0.47 -37.99
CA LEU A 219 40.21 0.80 -39.12
C LEU A 219 40.49 2.31 -39.23
N THR A 220 39.62 3.16 -38.68
CA THR A 220 39.61 4.60 -38.98
C THR A 220 39.45 5.51 -37.74
N ASN A 221 39.39 4.97 -36.51
CA ASN A 221 39.18 5.72 -35.26
C ASN A 221 38.06 6.78 -35.43
N ILE A 222 36.93 6.35 -36.00
CA ILE A 222 35.80 7.25 -36.26
C ILE A 222 35.11 7.56 -34.93
N GLU A 223 35.12 8.84 -34.55
CA GLU A 223 34.37 9.36 -33.42
C GLU A 223 33.21 10.22 -33.94
N LEU A 224 32.02 10.00 -33.37
CA LEU A 224 30.82 10.77 -33.72
C LEU A 224 30.78 12.06 -32.90
N LEU A 225 30.94 13.20 -33.58
CA LEU A 225 30.87 14.52 -32.97
C LEU A 225 29.42 14.99 -32.86
N ASP A 226 28.64 14.83 -33.94
CA ASP A 226 27.23 15.24 -33.96
C ASP A 226 26.39 14.45 -34.98
N LEU A 227 25.08 14.37 -34.75
CA LEU A 227 24.09 13.80 -35.67
C LEU A 227 22.94 14.81 -35.81
N HIS A 228 22.85 15.43 -36.98
CA HIS A 228 21.89 16.48 -37.29
C HIS A 228 21.11 16.16 -38.58
N GLU A 229 20.10 16.98 -38.91
CA GLU A 229 19.23 16.79 -40.09
C GLU A 229 18.51 15.44 -40.14
N ILE A 230 18.02 14.97 -38.99
CA ILE A 230 17.30 13.70 -38.91
C ILE A 230 15.90 13.83 -39.53
N GLU A 231 15.68 13.11 -40.63
CA GLU A 231 14.40 12.99 -41.31
C GLU A 231 13.88 11.54 -41.27
N GLU A 232 12.58 11.37 -41.03
CA GLU A 232 11.90 10.09 -41.17
C GLU A 232 11.48 9.92 -42.63
N ARG A 233 12.02 8.89 -43.30
CA ARG A 233 11.79 8.64 -44.72
C ARG A 233 10.61 7.72 -44.97
N ALA A 234 10.42 6.72 -44.11
CA ALA A 234 9.31 5.79 -44.20
C ALA A 234 9.01 5.14 -42.84
N SER A 235 7.71 4.96 -42.58
CA SER A 235 7.16 4.25 -41.42
C SER A 235 6.17 3.21 -41.95
N ASP A 236 6.38 1.93 -41.65
CA ASP A 236 5.34 0.93 -41.87
C ASP A 236 4.55 0.76 -40.55
N PRO A 237 3.23 1.02 -40.51
CA PRO A 237 2.45 0.79 -39.30
C PRO A 237 2.15 -0.70 -39.04
N LYS A 238 2.35 -1.59 -40.04
CA LYS A 238 2.06 -3.03 -39.93
C LYS A 238 3.28 -3.85 -39.50
N VAL A 239 4.49 -3.37 -39.80
CA VAL A 239 5.75 -3.98 -39.40
C VAL A 239 6.50 -2.94 -38.57
N PRO A 240 6.98 -3.23 -37.35
CA PRO A 240 7.69 -2.26 -36.52
C PRO A 240 9.09 -1.96 -37.11
N GLU A 241 9.08 -1.24 -38.23
CA GLU A 241 10.23 -0.83 -39.04
C GLU A 241 10.10 0.66 -39.36
N ARG A 242 11.19 1.41 -39.13
CA ARG A 242 11.31 2.81 -39.55
C ARG A 242 12.62 3.05 -40.27
N TYR A 243 12.52 3.82 -41.34
CA TYR A 243 13.65 4.26 -42.12
C TYR A 243 13.92 5.73 -41.82
N CYS A 244 15.13 6.01 -41.40
CA CYS A 244 15.57 7.33 -41.01
C CYS A 244 16.80 7.72 -41.85
N SER A 245 16.95 9.01 -42.11
CA SER A 245 18.13 9.57 -42.75
C SER A 245 18.66 10.75 -41.96
N GLY A 246 19.96 11.03 -42.07
CA GLY A 246 20.56 12.19 -41.43
C GLY A 246 22.04 12.32 -41.73
N THR A 247 22.63 13.42 -41.26
CA THR A 247 24.02 13.78 -41.51
C THR A 247 24.82 13.56 -40.23
N LEU A 248 25.83 12.68 -40.29
CA LEU A 248 26.82 12.48 -39.24
C LEU A 248 27.98 13.44 -39.44
N THR A 249 28.36 14.16 -38.40
CA THR A 249 29.63 14.88 -38.33
C THR A 249 30.65 13.97 -37.64
N LEU A 250 31.60 13.45 -38.41
CA LEU A 250 32.69 12.62 -37.91
C LEU A 250 33.97 13.45 -37.87
N ASN A 251 34.97 12.97 -37.13
CA ASN A 251 36.33 13.52 -37.21
C ASN A 251 36.94 13.49 -38.63
N SER A 252 36.44 12.63 -39.52
CA SER A 252 36.85 12.51 -40.93
C SER A 252 36.04 13.38 -41.90
N GLY A 253 35.09 14.16 -41.40
CA GLY A 253 34.19 15.01 -42.18
C GLY A 253 32.72 14.63 -42.04
N GLU A 254 31.87 15.35 -42.77
CA GLU A 254 30.42 15.11 -42.78
C GLU A 254 30.06 13.99 -43.74
N ARG A 255 29.16 13.09 -43.30
CA ARG A 255 28.65 11.99 -44.12
C ARG A 255 27.15 11.83 -43.94
N PHE A 256 26.46 11.67 -45.06
CA PHE A 256 25.06 11.31 -45.06
C PHE A 256 24.91 9.81 -44.80
N ILE A 257 24.04 9.45 -43.86
CA ILE A 257 23.72 8.06 -43.54
C ILE A 257 22.24 7.77 -43.64
N LEU A 258 21.95 6.50 -43.89
CA LEU A 258 20.62 5.92 -43.81
C LEU A 258 20.64 4.87 -42.71
N TRP A 259 19.64 4.85 -41.84
CA TRP A 259 19.51 3.78 -40.87
C TRP A 259 18.09 3.23 -40.78
N ARG A 260 18.01 1.94 -40.53
CA ARG A 260 16.78 1.18 -40.34
C ARG A 260 16.65 0.77 -38.89
N LEU A 261 15.58 1.24 -38.23
CA LEU A 261 15.16 0.75 -36.93
C LEU A 261 14.20 -0.43 -37.17
N HIS A 262 14.43 -1.57 -36.54
CA HIS A 262 13.49 -2.71 -36.59
C HIS A 262 13.38 -3.40 -35.24
N GLN A 263 12.20 -3.92 -34.90
CA GLN A 263 11.98 -4.62 -33.63
C GLN A 263 11.87 -6.13 -33.83
N ARG A 264 12.69 -6.90 -33.12
CA ARG A 264 12.63 -8.36 -33.07
C ARG A 264 12.65 -8.84 -31.63
N ASN A 265 11.71 -9.68 -31.24
CA ASN A 265 11.60 -10.23 -29.88
C ASN A 265 11.64 -9.15 -28.77
N ASN A 266 10.94 -8.04 -28.98
CA ASN A 266 10.87 -6.90 -28.06
C ASN A 266 12.18 -6.11 -27.89
N ASN A 267 13.23 -6.41 -28.66
CA ASN A 267 14.46 -5.63 -28.74
C ASN A 267 14.47 -4.78 -30.01
N VAL A 268 14.96 -3.54 -29.91
CA VAL A 268 15.12 -2.63 -31.05
C VAL A 268 16.53 -2.76 -31.59
N PHE A 269 16.64 -3.02 -32.88
CA PHE A 269 17.89 -3.14 -33.61
C PHE A 269 18.03 -1.98 -34.61
N VAL A 270 19.28 -1.61 -34.88
CA VAL A 270 19.63 -0.53 -35.80
C VAL A 270 20.64 -1.03 -36.80
N GLU A 271 20.32 -0.85 -38.07
CA GLU A 271 21.24 -1.11 -39.18
C GLU A 271 21.57 0.22 -39.85
N VAL A 272 22.85 0.60 -39.86
CA VAL A 272 23.34 1.84 -40.47
C VAL A 272 23.99 1.51 -41.82
N SER A 273 23.64 2.26 -42.85
CA SER A 273 24.17 2.18 -44.21
C SER A 273 24.79 3.52 -44.60
N GLY A 274 25.91 3.50 -45.32
CA GLY A 274 26.63 4.71 -45.75
C GLY A 274 27.90 5.06 -44.96
N LEU A 275 28.44 4.11 -44.18
CA LEU A 275 29.71 4.24 -43.45
C LEU A 275 30.89 3.62 -44.22
#